data_AF-A0A644ZQ64-F1
#
_entry.id   AF-A0A644ZQ64-F1
#
_cell.length_a   1.000
_cell.length_b   1.000
_cell.length_c   1.000
_cell.angle_alpha   90.00
_cell.angle_beta   90.00
_cell.angle_gamma   90.00
#
_symmetry.space_group_name_H-M   'P 1'
#
loop_
_entity.id
_entity.type
_entity.pdbx_description
1 polymer ?
#
loop_
_entity_poly.entity_id
_entity_poly.type
_entity_poly.pdbx_seq_one_letter_code
_entity_poly.pdbx_strand_id
1 'polypeptide(L)' 'MMTIEEKARLQEWVNAGNDEHDNPWLMAGEDGRPLDFVTALRDMLSLAAEHSAAR' A
#
# COMPACT_ATOMS: atom_id res chain seq x y z
N MET A 1 -9.89 -9.10 -4.75
CA MET A 1 -10.80 -8.03 -5.20
C MET A 1 -10.46 -6.78 -4.40
N MET A 2 -10.38 -5.61 -5.04
CA MET A 2 -10.08 -4.35 -4.36
C MET A 2 -11.32 -3.84 -3.63
N THR A 3 -11.16 -3.33 -2.41
CA THR A 3 -12.26 -2.72 -1.63
C THR A 3 -12.57 -1.30 -2.13
N ILE A 4 -13.70 -0.73 -1.71
CA ILE A 4 -14.07 0.66 -2.06
C ILE A 4 -13.05 1.65 -1.49
N GLU A 5 -12.56 1.40 -0.27
CA GLU A 5 -11.57 2.25 0.37
C GLU A 5 -10.21 2.18 -0.33
N GLU A 6 -9.72 0.98 -0.65
CA GLU A 6 -8.49 0.80 -1.42
C GLU A 6 -8.56 1.50 -2.77
N LYS A 7 -9.71 1.42 -3.45
CA LYS A 7 -9.94 2.11 -4.71
C LYS A 7 -9.88 3.63 -4.56
N ALA A 8 -10.49 4.18 -3.52
CA ALA A 8 -10.46 5.62 -3.25
C ALA A 8 -9.02 6.10 -2.98
N ARG A 9 -8.26 5.38 -2.16
CA ARG A 9 -6.85 5.71 -1.86
C ARG A 9 -5.95 5.62 -3.09
N LEU A 10 -6.13 4.58 -3.92
CA LEU A 10 -5.40 4.44 -5.17
C LEU A 10 -5.73 5.60 -6.12
N GLN A 11 -7.01 5.99 -6.21
CA GLN A 11 -7.42 7.10 -7.05
C GLN A 11 -6.81 8.43 -6.57
N GLU A 12 -6.75 8.67 -5.26
CA GLU A 12 -6.07 9.84 -4.68
C GLU A 12 -4.58 9.86 -5.03
N TRP A 13 -3.90 8.71 -4.90
CA TRP A 13 -2.48 8.56 -5.25
C TRP A 13 -2.18 8.86 -6.72
N VAL A 14 -2.97 8.28 -7.63
CA VAL A 14 -2.84 8.51 -9.08
C VAL A 14 -3.20 9.95 -9.45
N ASN A 15 -4.24 10.53 -8.83
CA ASN A 15 -4.62 11.93 -9.06
C ASN A 15 -3.54 12.92 -8.60
N ALA A 16 -2.70 12.53 -7.64
CA ALA A 16 -1.53 13.31 -7.22
C ALA A 16 -0.33 13.19 -8.19
N GLY A 17 -0.47 12.41 -9.27
CA GLY A 17 0.53 12.27 -10.33
C GLY A 17 1.52 11.11 -10.15
N ASN A 18 1.21 10.16 -9.27
CA ASN A 18 2.07 9.01 -9.01
C ASN A 18 1.67 7.78 -9.83
N ASP A 19 2.61 6.84 -9.99
CA ASP A 19 2.37 5.56 -10.67
C ASP A 19 1.64 4.57 -9.73
N GLU A 20 0.63 3.88 -10.25
CA GLU A 20 -0.12 2.84 -9.52
C GLU A 20 0.71 1.59 -9.20
N HIS A 21 1.77 1.35 -9.97
CA HIS A 21 2.72 0.26 -9.78
C HIS A 21 3.87 0.62 -8.84
N ASP A 22 3.90 1.84 -8.32
CA ASP A 22 4.84 2.29 -7.30
C ASP A 22 4.13 2.47 -5.94
N ASN A 23 4.90 2.61 -4.85
CA ASN A 23 4.34 2.81 -3.53
C ASN A 23 5.13 3.83 -2.68
N PRO A 24 4.46 4.60 -1.83
CA PRO A 24 5.10 5.65 -1.03
C PRO A 24 5.96 5.11 0.12
N TRP A 25 5.91 3.80 0.40
CA TRP A 25 6.55 3.20 1.57
C TRP A 25 7.87 2.49 1.25
N LEU A 26 8.33 2.56 -0.01
CA LEU A 26 9.52 1.85 -0.49
C LEU A 26 9.47 0.35 -0.18
N MET A 27 8.26 -0.21 -0.14
CA MET A 27 8.08 -1.63 0.13
C MET A 27 8.38 -2.43 -1.13
N ALA A 28 9.09 -3.54 -0.94
CA ALA A 28 9.41 -4.51 -1.97
C ALA A 28 9.03 -5.91 -1.50
N GLY A 29 8.63 -6.75 -2.45
CA GLY A 29 8.41 -8.17 -2.21
C GLY A 29 9.73 -8.90 -1.94
N GLU A 30 9.63 -10.19 -1.60
CA GLU A 30 10.79 -11.04 -1.33
C GLU A 30 11.73 -11.21 -2.53
N ASP A 31 11.21 -10.99 -3.74
CA ASP A 31 11.98 -10.99 -4.99
C ASP A 31 12.76 -9.68 -5.23
N GLY A 32 12.65 -8.73 -4.32
CA GLY A 32 13.28 -7.41 -4.39
C GLY A 32 12.60 -6.44 -5.34
N ARG A 33 11.43 -6.78 -5.90
CA ARG A 33 10.66 -5.87 -6.75
C ARG A 33 9.76 -4.98 -5.91
N PRO A 34 9.61 -3.68 -6.26
CA PRO A 34 8.64 -2.81 -5.59
C PRO A 34 7.24 -3.41 -5.64
N LEU A 35 6.52 -3.28 -4.52
CA LEU A 35 5.10 -3.61 -4.49
C LEU A 35 4.29 -2.50 -5.17
N ASP A 36 3.15 -2.88 -5.76
CA ASP A 36 2.15 -1.90 -6.18
C ASP A 36 1.54 -1.18 -4.96
N PHE A 37 0.90 -0.04 -5.21
CA PHE A 37 0.34 0.81 -4.16
C PHE A 37 -0.65 0.04 -3.26
N VAL A 38 -1.53 -0.77 -3.84
CA VAL A 38 -2.61 -1.44 -3.08
C VAL A 38 -2.05 -2.55 -2.19
N THR A 39 -1.08 -3.30 -2.71
CA THR A 39 -0.40 -4.36 -1.95
C THR A 39 0.40 -3.75 -0.81
N ALA A 40 1.18 -2.71 -1.08
CA ALA A 40 1.94 -2.01 -0.05
C ALA A 40 1.04 -1.35 1.01
N LEU A 41 -0.12 -0.80 0.61
CA LEU A 41 -1.11 -0.24 1.54
C LEU A 41 -1.64 -1.30 2.50
N ARG A 42 -1.97 -2.50 2.00
CA ARG A 42 -2.45 -3.61 2.84
C ARG A 42 -1.40 -4.04 3.85
N ASP A 43 -0.15 -4.19 3.41
CA ASP A 43 0.95 -4.59 4.28
C ASP A 43 1.22 -3.52 5.34
N MET A 44 1.19 -2.24 4.96
CA MET A 44 1.32 -1.12 5.90
C MET A 44 0.24 -1.16 6.99
N LEU A 45 -1.02 -1.39 6.61
CA LEU A 45 -2.14 -1.48 7.55
C LEU A 45 -2.02 -2.70 8.47
N SER A 46 -1.58 -3.85 7.96
CA SER A 46 -1.32 -5.04 8.79
C SER A 46 -0.24 -4.77 9.82
N LEU A 47 0.91 -4.22 9.39
CA LEU A 47 2.03 -3.87 10.27
C LEU A 47 1.62 -2.85 11.35
N ALA A 48 0.83 -1.84 10.98
CA ALA A 48 0.32 -0.86 11.93
C ALA A 48 -0.62 -1.48 12.98
N ALA A 49 -1.46 -2.43 12.57
CA ALA A 49 -2.35 -3.17 13.47
C ALA A 49 -1.56 -4.07 14.43
N GLU A 50 -0.56 -4.81 13.93
CA GLU A 50 0.33 -5.65 14.74
C GLU A 50 1.10 -4.83 15.78
N HIS A 51 1.71 -3.72 15.36
CA HIS A 51 2.43 -2.83 16.28
C HIS A 51 1.52 -2.23 17.35
N SER A 52 0.27 -1.93 17.00
CA SER A 52 -0.72 -1.42 17.96
C SER A 52 -1.17 -2.48 18.96
N ALA A 53 -1.27 -3.76 18.54
CA ALA A 53 -1.65 -4.88 19.40
C ALA A 53 -0.50 -5.38 20.31
N ALA A 54 0.76 -5.09 19.94
CA ALA A 54 1.95 -5.43 20.72
C ALA A 54 2.26 -4.43 21.85
N ARG A 55 1.47 -3.36 22.00
CA ARG A 55 1.57 -2.35 23.07
C ARG A 55 0.50 -2.54 24.13
#